data_AF-A0A3C1KPM1-F1
#
_entry.id   AF-A0A3C1KPM1-F1
#
_cell.length_a   1.000
_cell.length_b   1.000
_cell.length_c   1.000
_cell.angle_alpha   90.00
_cell.angle_beta   90.00
_cell.angle_gamma   90.00
#
_symmetry.space_group_name_H-M   'P 1'
#
loop_
_entity.id
_entity.type
_entity.pdbx_description
1 polymer ?
#
loop_
_entity_poly.entity_id
_entity_poly.type
_entity_poly.pdbx_seq_one_letter_code
_entity_poly.pdbx_strand_id
1 'polypeptide(L)'
;NFIGQELWGRPTDVPWAMVFPADPLQLARHPSQLYQFALEGVLLFVVLLLFSARPRPMWATSGLFALGYGCLRFIAEFFRQPDAHIGFQAFGWLTRGQLLCLPMIALGLFLLWWAYHRQAPVGGGRKMA
;
A
#
# COMPACT_ATOMS: atom_id res chain seq x y z
N ASN A 1 -3.45 -2.61 -15.71
CA ASN A 1 -2.08 -3.11 -15.45
C ASN A 1 -1.91 -4.57 -15.85
N PHE A 2 -2.36 -5.59 -15.10
CA PHE A 2 -2.07 -6.99 -15.45
C PHE A 2 -2.65 -7.43 -16.81
N ILE A 3 -3.96 -7.22 -17.04
CA ILE A 3 -4.63 -7.57 -18.32
C ILE A 3 -4.04 -6.79 -19.50
N GLY A 4 -3.71 -5.51 -19.28
CA GLY A 4 -3.03 -4.67 -20.27
C GLY A 4 -1.55 -4.97 -20.43
N GLN A 5 -0.99 -5.89 -19.64
CA GLN A 5 0.43 -6.25 -19.61
C GLN A 5 1.36 -5.05 -19.40
N GLU A 6 0.99 -4.10 -18.53
CA GLU A 6 1.79 -2.90 -18.24
C GLU A 6 2.36 -2.93 -16.81
N LEU A 7 3.46 -2.21 -16.57
CA LEU A 7 4.06 -2.01 -15.23
C LEU A 7 4.47 -3.31 -14.54
N TRP A 8 5.09 -4.22 -15.29
CA TRP A 8 5.66 -5.47 -14.79
C TRP A 8 6.84 -5.24 -13.83
N GLY A 9 7.18 -6.28 -13.09
CA GLY A 9 8.23 -6.23 -12.07
C GLY A 9 9.63 -6.42 -12.62
N ARG A 10 10.58 -6.49 -11.68
CA ARG A 10 12.00 -6.78 -11.99
C ARG A 10 12.15 -8.20 -12.57
N PRO A 11 13.18 -8.44 -13.40
CA PRO A 11 13.57 -9.79 -13.80
C PRO A 11 13.86 -10.65 -12.57
N THR A 12 13.49 -11.93 -12.64
CA THR A 12 13.58 -12.86 -11.51
C THR A 12 13.48 -14.30 -11.97
N ASP A 13 14.03 -15.21 -11.17
CA ASP A 13 14.06 -16.65 -11.46
C ASP A 13 13.13 -17.46 -10.54
N VAL A 14 12.22 -16.77 -9.81
CA VAL A 14 11.24 -17.46 -8.95
C VAL A 14 10.26 -18.31 -9.77
N PRO A 15 9.75 -19.44 -9.24
CA PRO A 15 8.96 -20.39 -10.04
C PRO A 15 7.60 -19.86 -10.52
N TRP A 16 7.11 -18.74 -9.98
CA TRP A 16 5.90 -18.05 -10.42
C TRP A 16 6.18 -16.79 -11.26
N ALA A 17 7.41 -16.62 -11.75
CA ALA A 17 7.74 -15.57 -12.69
C ALA A 17 6.91 -15.73 -13.97
N MET A 18 6.54 -14.60 -14.58
CA MET A 18 5.78 -14.59 -15.83
C MET A 18 6.55 -13.84 -16.91
N VAL A 19 6.48 -14.37 -18.13
CA VAL A 19 6.92 -13.66 -19.33
C VAL A 19 5.72 -12.87 -19.85
N PHE A 20 5.88 -11.54 -19.93
CA PHE A 20 4.84 -10.65 -20.43
C PHE A 20 5.06 -10.43 -21.95
N PRO A 21 4.08 -10.75 -22.82
CA PRO A 21 4.20 -10.51 -24.25
C PRO A 21 4.53 -9.05 -24.62
N ALA A 22 4.05 -8.08 -23.85
CA ALA A 22 4.38 -6.67 -24.02
C ALA A 22 5.79 -6.25 -23.56
N ASP A 23 6.55 -7.12 -22.86
CA ASP A 23 7.93 -6.83 -22.47
C ASP A 23 8.89 -7.00 -23.68
N PRO A 24 9.56 -5.93 -24.16
CA PRO A 24 10.44 -6.04 -25.32
C PRO A 24 11.60 -7.03 -25.14
N LEU A 25 12.02 -7.27 -23.89
CA LEU A 25 13.11 -8.19 -23.57
C LEU A 25 12.66 -9.63 -23.33
N GLN A 26 11.34 -9.89 -23.28
CA GLN A 26 10.73 -11.19 -23.02
C GLN A 26 11.35 -11.93 -21.82
N LEU A 27 11.69 -11.18 -20.75
CA LEU A 27 12.30 -11.75 -19.56
C LEU A 27 11.24 -12.31 -18.61
N ALA A 28 11.60 -13.35 -17.86
CA ALA A 28 10.82 -13.81 -16.73
C ALA A 28 10.85 -12.75 -15.63
N ARG A 29 9.67 -12.27 -15.23
CA ARG A 29 9.54 -11.13 -14.30
C ARG A 29 8.55 -11.40 -13.20
N HIS A 30 8.70 -10.67 -12.10
CA HIS A 30 7.69 -10.64 -11.06
C HIS A 30 6.38 -10.06 -11.62
N PRO A 31 5.22 -10.72 -11.42
CA PRO A 31 3.93 -10.15 -11.74
C PRO A 31 3.50 -9.13 -10.67
N SER A 32 4.25 -8.03 -10.55
CA SER A 32 4.06 -7.02 -9.50
C SER A 32 2.66 -6.41 -9.49
N GLN A 33 1.95 -6.43 -10.63
CA GLN A 33 0.56 -5.97 -10.69
C GLN A 33 -0.36 -6.85 -9.83
N LEU A 34 -0.12 -8.17 -9.80
CA LEU A 34 -0.88 -9.11 -8.96
C LEU A 34 -0.53 -8.92 -7.48
N TYR A 35 0.72 -8.60 -7.17
CA TYR A 35 1.12 -8.27 -5.80
C TYR A 35 0.43 -6.99 -5.32
N GLN A 36 0.42 -5.94 -6.16
CA GLN A 36 -0.28 -4.69 -5.84
C GLN A 36 -1.79 -4.93 -5.68
N PHE A 37 -2.41 -5.70 -6.57
CA PHE A 37 -3.82 -6.07 -6.44
C PHE A 37 -4.11 -6.83 -5.13
N ALA A 38 -3.30 -7.83 -4.80
CA ALA A 38 -3.48 -8.62 -3.59
C ALA A 38 -3.24 -7.81 -2.31
N LEU A 39 -2.20 -6.97 -2.29
CA LEU A 39 -1.80 -6.18 -1.12
C LEU A 39 -2.67 -4.91 -1.00
N GLU A 40 -2.55 -3.99 -1.95
CA GLU A 40 -3.20 -2.66 -1.91
C GLU A 40 -4.71 -2.73 -2.20
N GLY A 41 -5.16 -3.76 -2.92
CA GLY A 41 -6.58 -4.01 -3.17
C GLY A 41 -7.19 -4.90 -2.10
N VAL A 42 -6.98 -6.22 -2.21
CA VAL A 42 -7.72 -7.21 -1.43
C VAL A 42 -7.38 -7.15 0.07
N LEU A 43 -6.10 -7.23 0.43
CA LEU A 43 -5.67 -7.27 1.82
C LEU A 43 -6.02 -5.95 2.54
N LEU A 44 -5.69 -4.80 1.94
CA LEU A 44 -6.02 -3.50 2.51
C LEU A 44 -7.54 -3.33 2.70
N PHE A 45 -8.33 -3.75 1.70
CA PHE A 45 -9.79 -3.71 1.79
C PHE A 45 -10.31 -4.58 2.94
N VAL A 46 -9.84 -5.82 3.08
CA VAL A 46 -10.24 -6.73 4.17
C VAL A 46 -9.87 -6.13 5.53
N VAL A 47 -8.66 -5.60 5.69
CA VAL A 47 -8.21 -4.95 6.93
C VAL A 47 -9.13 -3.79 7.30
N LEU A 48 -9.48 -2.93 6.34
CA LEU A 48 -10.35 -1.79 6.59
C LEU A 48 -11.79 -2.21 6.86
N LEU A 49 -12.31 -3.20 6.13
CA LEU A 49 -13.65 -3.75 6.34
C LEU A 49 -13.79 -4.30 7.76
N LEU A 50 -12.84 -5.14 8.19
CA LEU A 50 -12.83 -5.70 9.55
C LEU A 50 -12.62 -4.62 10.63
N PHE A 51 -11.79 -3.61 10.37
CA PHE A 51 -11.54 -2.54 11.33
C PHE A 51 -12.75 -1.61 11.52
N SER A 52 -13.44 -1.28 10.42
CA SER A 52 -14.60 -0.39 10.35
C SER A 52 -15.92 -1.08 10.74
N ALA A 53 -15.94 -2.41 10.85
CA ALA A 53 -17.10 -3.17 11.33
C ALA A 53 -17.50 -2.86 12.78
N ARG A 54 -16.68 -2.11 13.54
CA ARG A 54 -16.99 -1.60 14.87
C ARG A 54 -16.95 -0.07 14.86
N PRO A 55 -17.73 0.63 15.72
CA PRO A 55 -17.64 2.08 15.82
C PRO A 55 -16.22 2.48 16.18
N ARG A 56 -15.65 3.40 15.39
CA ARG A 56 -14.30 3.92 15.60
C ARG A 56 -14.31 5.43 15.69
N PRO A 57 -13.32 6.03 16.37
CA PRO A 57 -12.63 7.07 15.63
C PRO A 57 -13.24 8.46 15.48
N MET A 58 -13.81 8.77 14.32
CA MET A 58 -13.32 9.88 13.49
C MET A 58 -11.79 9.84 13.27
N TRP A 59 -11.35 9.91 12.01
CA TRP A 59 -9.94 9.83 11.58
C TRP A 59 -9.24 8.47 11.67
N ALA A 60 -9.63 7.55 12.57
CA ALA A 60 -8.90 6.28 12.68
C ALA A 60 -8.96 5.41 11.41
N THR A 61 -10.10 5.32 10.73
CA THR A 61 -10.20 4.53 9.48
C THR A 61 -9.34 5.13 8.38
N SER A 62 -9.31 6.46 8.25
CA SER A 62 -8.44 7.16 7.30
C SER A 62 -6.96 7.03 7.65
N GLY A 63 -6.62 7.11 8.94
CA GLY A 63 -5.25 6.89 9.43
C GLY A 63 -4.77 5.46 9.16
N LEU A 64 -5.65 4.46 9.38
CA LEU A 64 -5.35 3.07 9.06
C LEU A 64 -5.19 2.84 7.55
N PHE A 65 -6.03 3.48 6.72
CA PHE A 65 -5.87 3.43 5.27
C PHE A 65 -4.50 4.01 4.85
N ALA A 66 -4.16 5.22 5.30
CA ALA A 66 -2.89 5.86 4.93
C ALA A 66 -1.68 5.05 5.39
N LEU A 67 -1.71 4.54 6.63
CA LEU A 67 -0.66 3.70 7.19
C LEU A 67 -0.54 2.38 6.42
N GLY A 68 -1.65 1.67 6.25
CA GLY A 68 -1.70 0.37 5.58
C GLY A 68 -1.29 0.47 4.12
N TYR A 69 -1.86 1.44 3.38
CA TYR A 69 -1.49 1.70 2.00
C TYR A 69 -0.01 2.04 1.87
N GLY A 70 0.53 2.91 2.74
CA GLY A 70 1.96 3.27 2.72
C GLY A 70 2.89 2.10 2.97
N CYS A 71 2.59 1.26 3.96
CA CYS A 71 3.38 0.06 4.25
C CYS A 71 3.34 -0.96 3.10
N LEU A 72 2.14 -1.25 2.59
CA LEU A 72 1.96 -2.23 1.51
C LEU A 72 2.60 -1.76 0.20
N ARG A 73 2.45 -0.47 -0.12
CA ARG A 73 3.10 0.16 -1.28
C ARG A 73 4.61 0.11 -1.18
N PHE A 74 5.17 0.36 0.01
CA PHE A 74 6.61 0.25 0.28
C PHE A 74 7.12 -1.17 0.03
N ILE A 75 6.37 -2.19 0.47
CA ILE A 75 6.70 -3.61 0.23
C ILE A 75 6.59 -3.96 -1.26
N ALA A 76 5.50 -3.56 -1.92
CA ALA A 76 5.26 -3.87 -3.33
C ALA A 76 6.31 -3.25 -4.27
N GLU A 77 6.86 -2.09 -3.90
CA GLU A 77 7.87 -1.38 -4.71
C GLU A 77 9.21 -2.13 -4.79
N PHE A 78 9.53 -3.02 -3.85
CA PHE A 78 10.72 -3.88 -3.95
C PHE A 78 10.67 -4.82 -5.15
N PHE A 79 9.47 -5.27 -5.52
CA PHE A 79 9.26 -6.18 -6.65
C PHE A 79 9.04 -5.44 -7.98
N ARG A 80 8.77 -4.13 -7.93
CA ARG A 80 8.52 -3.30 -9.11
C ARG A 80 9.83 -2.90 -9.78
N GLN A 81 9.86 -2.90 -11.11
CA GLN A 81 11.01 -2.37 -11.83
C GLN A 81 11.04 -0.84 -11.65
N PRO A 82 12.18 -0.23 -11.23
CA PRO A 82 12.30 1.22 -11.21
C PRO A 82 12.20 1.75 -12.63
N ASP A 83 11.40 2.80 -12.86
CA ASP A 83 11.29 3.42 -14.18
C ASP A 83 12.67 3.91 -14.63
N ALA A 84 13.13 3.43 -15.80
CA ALA A 84 14.48 3.65 -16.32
C ALA A 84 14.87 5.14 -16.48
N HIS A 85 13.88 6.03 -16.60
CA HIS A 85 14.07 7.47 -16.77
C HIS A 85 14.31 8.25 -15.47
N ILE A 86 14.12 7.62 -14.30
CA ILE A 86 14.07 8.33 -13.02
C ILE A 86 15.30 8.07 -12.15
N GLY A 87 16.00 6.94 -12.34
CA GLY A 87 17.16 6.55 -11.53
C GLY A 87 16.85 6.39 -10.03
N PHE A 88 17.86 6.00 -9.25
CA PHE A 88 17.80 6.02 -7.79
C PHE A 88 18.13 7.44 -7.31
N GLN A 89 17.16 8.19 -6.79
CA GLN A 89 17.36 9.62 -6.49
C GLN A 89 17.86 9.92 -5.09
N ALA A 90 17.64 9.04 -4.11
CA ALA A 90 18.14 9.21 -2.75
C ALA A 90 18.99 7.99 -2.36
N PHE A 91 20.27 8.25 -2.03
CA PHE A 91 21.24 7.29 -1.50
C PHE A 91 21.56 6.05 -2.38
N GLY A 92 21.06 5.95 -3.61
CA GLY A 92 21.37 4.82 -4.51
C GLY A 92 20.59 3.52 -4.24
N TRP A 93 19.72 3.49 -3.22
CA TRP A 93 18.89 2.32 -2.85
C TRP A 93 17.40 2.64 -2.68
N LEU A 94 17.03 3.91 -2.52
CA LEU A 94 15.65 4.33 -2.29
C LEU A 94 14.98 4.72 -3.62
N THR A 95 13.91 4.02 -3.99
CA THR A 95 13.10 4.38 -5.16
C THR A 95 12.17 5.56 -4.83
N ARG A 96 11.78 6.39 -5.82
CA ARG A 96 10.80 7.49 -5.62
C ARG A 96 9.52 7.00 -4.93
N GLY A 97 9.07 5.78 -5.26
CA GLY A 97 7.90 5.15 -4.64
C GLY A 97 8.05 4.99 -3.13
N GLN A 98 9.21 4.56 -2.64
CA GLN A 98 9.48 4.42 -1.21
C GLN A 98 9.52 5.76 -0.48
N LEU A 99 10.11 6.80 -1.10
CA LEU A 99 10.13 8.14 -0.52
C LEU A 99 8.71 8.70 -0.33
N LEU A 100 7.81 8.48 -1.29
CA LEU A 100 6.41 8.91 -1.19
C LEU A 100 5.61 8.11 -0.15
N CYS A 101 6.01 6.87 0.14
CA CYS A 101 5.37 6.06 1.17
C CYS A 101 5.64 6.59 2.59
N LEU A 102 6.85 7.10 2.86
CA LEU A 102 7.25 7.52 4.21
C LEU A 102 6.39 8.66 4.81
N PRO A 103 6.11 9.78 4.10
CA PRO A 103 5.19 10.80 4.59
C PRO A 103 3.79 10.28 4.86
N MET A 104 3.32 9.33 4.03
CA MET A 104 1.98 8.77 4.16
C MET A 104 1.87 7.81 5.35
N ILE A 105 2.90 7.01 5.61
CA ILE A 105 3.04 6.19 6.82
C ILE A 105 3.05 7.10 8.05
N ALA A 106 3.86 8.16 8.04
CA ALA A 106 3.94 9.13 9.13
C ALA A 106 2.59 9.83 9.38
N LEU A 107 1.89 10.24 8.33
CA LEU A 107 0.55 10.82 8.43
C LEU A 107 -0.46 9.82 8.99
N GLY A 108 -0.42 8.56 8.55
CA GLY A 108 -1.30 7.50 9.06
C GLY A 108 -1.10 7.25 10.56
N LEU A 109 0.16 7.18 11.01
CA LEU A 109 0.51 7.08 12.44
C LEU A 109 0.02 8.29 13.22
N PHE A 110 0.26 9.50 12.71
CA PHE A 110 -0.19 10.74 13.33
C PHE A 110 -1.72 10.77 13.49
N LEU A 111 -2.47 10.43 12.44
CA LEU A 111 -3.93 10.42 12.47
C LEU A 111 -4.48 9.38 13.45
N LEU A 112 -3.91 8.18 13.48
CA LEU A 112 -4.29 7.15 14.45
C LEU A 112 -4.02 7.60 15.89
N TRP A 113 -2.82 8.11 16.15
CA TRP A 113 -2.43 8.64 17.45
C TRP A 113 -3.40 9.76 17.88
N TRP A 114 -3.60 10.75 17.02
CA TRP A 114 -4.50 11.87 17.27
C TRP A 114 -5.94 11.44 17.53
N ALA A 115 -6.44 10.50 16.73
CA ALA A 115 -7.80 10.00 16.84
C ALA A 115 -8.06 9.37 18.21
N TYR A 116 -7.14 8.56 18.72
CA TYR A 116 -7.29 7.90 20.02
C TYR A 116 -6.92 8.80 21.21
N HIS A 117 -6.08 9.81 21.02
CA HIS A 117 -5.75 10.78 22.08
C HIS A 117 -6.78 11.91 22.25
N ARG A 118 -7.55 12.25 21.20
CA ARG A 118 -8.56 13.32 21.26
C ARG A 118 -9.98 12.85 21.48
N GLN A 119 -10.22 11.54 21.51
CA GLN A 119 -11.51 11.04 21.96
C GLN A 119 -11.58 11.13 23.49
N ALA A 120 -12.20 12.20 23.96
CA ALA A 120 -13.00 12.12 25.17
C ALA A 120 -14.00 10.95 25.03
N PRO A 121 -14.38 10.26 26.12
CA PRO A 121 -15.24 9.10 26.05
C PRO A 121 -16.48 9.45 25.22
N VAL A 122 -16.72 8.73 24.12
CA VAL A 122 -17.97 8.83 23.39
C VAL A 122 -19.05 8.44 24.41
N GLY A 123 -19.77 9.47 24.88
CA GLY A 123 -20.64 9.41 26.05
C GLY A 123 -21.55 8.20 26.01
N GLY A 124 -21.53 7.44 27.11
CA GLY A 124 -22.52 6.41 27.37
C GLY A 124 -23.93 7.01 27.43
N GLY A 125 -24.89 6.23 26.94
CA GLY A 125 -26.27 6.31 27.39
C GLY A 125 -27.10 7.42 26.75
N ARG A 126 -27.65 7.17 25.56
CA ARG A 126 -28.99 7.67 25.25
C ARG A 126 -30.01 6.71 25.86
N LYS A 127 -30.34 6.90 27.15
CA LYS A 127 -31.61 6.44 27.74
C LYS A 127 -32.54 7.65 27.86
N MET A 128 -33.39 7.84 26.85
CA MET A 128 -34.68 8.54 26.89
C MET A 128 -35.44 7.98 25.68
N ALA A 129 -36.62 7.39 25.78
CA ALA A 129 -37.67 7.41 26.78
C ALA A 129 -38.32 6.02 26.92
#